data_AF-A0A954I6W0-F1
#
_entry.id   AF-A0A954I6W0-F1
#
_cell.length_a   1.000
_cell.length_b   1.000
_cell.length_c   1.000
_cell.angle_alpha   90.00
_cell.angle_beta   90.00
_cell.angle_gamma   90.00
#
_symmetry.space_group_name_H-M   'P 1'
#
loop_
_entity.id
_entity.type
_entity.pdbx_description
1 polymer ?
#
loop_
_entity_poly.entity_id
_entity_poly.type
_entity_poly.pdbx_seq_one_letter_code
_entity_poly.pdbx_strand_id
1 'polypeptide(L)'
;MNLLNTLKNDENGFVVSAELVLVGTIVVLGMIVGLTELSFNVNQELEDLGSGIGAINQTYYYTLASGKKGEATGSTYMDFQDECDNACDINCNTPARGERRSSR
;
A
#
# COMPACT_ATOMS: atom_id res chain seq x y z
N MET A 1 40.35 -51.30 2.52
CA MET A 1 40.32 -50.10 3.37
C MET A 1 40.65 -48.89 2.51
N ASN A 2 39.66 -48.21 1.95
CA ASN A 2 39.91 -46.89 1.33
C ASN A 2 38.67 -45.98 1.33
N LEU A 3 37.52 -46.41 1.86
CA LEU A 3 36.31 -45.56 1.93
C LEU A 3 36.58 -44.22 2.63
N LEU A 4 37.37 -44.24 3.71
CA LEU A 4 37.79 -43.02 4.41
C LEU A 4 38.73 -42.12 3.59
N ASN A 5 39.55 -42.68 2.70
CA ASN A 5 40.39 -41.91 1.78
C ASN A 5 39.57 -41.35 0.60
N THR A 6 38.56 -42.09 0.13
CA THR A 6 37.66 -41.62 -0.91
C THR A 6 36.82 -40.45 -0.41
N LEU A 7 36.23 -40.55 0.79
CA LEU A 7 35.46 -39.47 1.43
C LEU A 7 36.32 -38.24 1.75
N LYS A 8 37.59 -38.45 2.13
CA LYS A 8 38.53 -37.35 2.41
C LYS A 8 38.98 -36.60 1.14
N ASN A 9 39.00 -37.28 -0.01
CA ASN A 9 39.31 -36.66 -1.30
C ASN A 9 38.05 -36.17 -2.04
N ASP A 10 36.85 -36.36 -1.47
CA ASP A 10 35.56 -35.94 -2.03
C ASP A 10 35.19 -34.51 -1.58
N GLU A 11 36.16 -33.60 -1.58
CA GLU A 11 36.01 -32.20 -1.14
C GLU A 11 35.13 -31.38 -2.09
N ASN A 12 34.91 -31.88 -3.31
CA ASN A 12 34.14 -31.20 -4.35
C ASN A 12 32.62 -31.13 -4.05
N GLY A 13 32.09 -32.01 -3.19
CA GLY A 13 30.67 -32.03 -2.81
C GLY A 13 30.33 -31.20 -1.57
N PHE A 14 31.25 -31.11 -0.60
CA PHE A 14 31.03 -30.40 0.67
C PHE A 14 31.07 -28.88 0.50
N VAL A 15 32.03 -28.37 -0.28
CA VAL A 15 32.22 -26.92 -0.55
C VAL A 15 31.03 -26.34 -1.32
N VAL A 16 30.52 -27.07 -2.33
CA VAL A 16 29.39 -26.63 -3.16
C VAL A 16 28.08 -26.57 -2.39
N SER A 17 27.90 -27.38 -1.34
CA SER A 17 26.64 -27.39 -0.57
C SER A 17 26.47 -26.19 0.35
N ALA A 18 27.55 -25.73 1.01
CA ALA A 18 27.48 -24.64 1.98
C ALA A 18 27.23 -23.29 1.30
N GLU A 19 27.88 -23.06 0.14
CA GLU A 19 27.72 -21.84 -0.65
C GLU A 19 26.32 -21.74 -1.26
N LEU A 20 25.77 -22.86 -1.74
CA LEU A 20 24.42 -22.89 -2.31
C LEU A 20 23.34 -22.69 -1.25
N VAL A 21 23.55 -23.18 -0.02
CA VAL A 21 22.67 -22.89 1.13
C VAL A 21 22.74 -21.41 1.51
N LEU A 22 23.93 -20.80 1.52
CA LEU A 22 24.09 -19.37 1.79
C LEU A 22 23.34 -18.52 0.75
N VAL A 23 23.53 -18.80 -0.54
CA VAL A 23 22.81 -18.09 -1.63
C VAL A 23 21.30 -18.33 -1.53
N GLY A 24 20.87 -19.57 -1.30
CA GLY A 24 19.45 -19.91 -1.16
C GLY A 24 18.77 -19.17 -0.03
N THR A 25 19.42 -19.03 1.13
CA THR A 25 18.86 -18.28 2.26
C THR A 25 18.77 -16.78 1.96
N ILE A 26 19.75 -16.18 1.30
CA ILE A 26 19.69 -14.76 0.87
C ILE A 26 18.54 -14.54 -0.10
N VAL A 27 18.36 -15.44 -1.08
CA VAL A 27 17.26 -15.35 -2.06
C VAL A 27 15.90 -15.47 -1.37
N VAL A 28 15.72 -16.43 -0.46
CA VAL A 28 14.46 -16.60 0.28
C VAL A 28 14.16 -15.38 1.14
N LEU A 29 15.15 -14.85 1.87
CA LEU A 29 14.98 -13.64 2.67
C LEU A 29 14.65 -12.42 1.81
N GLY A 30 15.34 -12.25 0.69
CA GLY A 30 15.06 -11.18 -0.27
C GLY A 30 13.67 -11.29 -0.89
N MET A 31 13.21 -12.51 -1.19
CA MET A 31 11.86 -12.75 -1.71
C MET A 31 10.78 -12.46 -0.68
N ILE A 32 10.99 -12.85 0.59
CA ILE A 32 10.03 -12.56 1.68
C ILE A 32 9.87 -11.05 1.84
N VAL A 33 10.97 -10.31 2.00
CA VAL A 33 10.94 -8.85 2.15
C VAL A 33 10.37 -8.18 0.90
N GLY A 34 10.76 -8.65 -0.29
CA GLY A 34 10.23 -8.12 -1.55
C GLY A 34 8.72 -8.30 -1.68
N LEU A 35 8.19 -9.48 -1.36
CA LEU A 35 6.75 -9.74 -1.40
C LEU A 35 5.97 -8.96 -0.35
N THR A 36 6.53 -8.74 0.84
CA THR A 36 5.85 -7.96 1.88
C THR A 36 5.72 -6.50 1.46
N GLU A 37 6.78 -5.90 0.92
CA GLU A 37 6.76 -4.51 0.43
C GLU A 37 5.84 -4.35 -0.78
N LEU A 38 5.85 -5.31 -1.71
CA LEU A 38 4.93 -5.32 -2.85
C LEU A 38 3.47 -5.36 -2.40
N SER A 39 3.13 -6.22 -1.43
CA SER A 39 1.78 -6.32 -0.88
C SER A 39 1.35 -5.01 -0.21
N PHE A 40 2.22 -4.43 0.62
CA PHE A 40 1.94 -3.16 1.28
C PHE A 40 1.71 -2.04 0.26
N ASN A 41 2.60 -1.89 -0.71
CA ASN A 41 2.51 -0.84 -1.72
C ASN A 41 1.27 -0.98 -2.60
N VAL A 42 0.90 -2.20 -3.02
CA VAL A 42 -0.34 -2.42 -3.78
C VAL A 42 -1.57 -2.03 -2.96
N ASN A 43 -1.62 -2.39 -1.67
CA ASN A 43 -2.75 -2.02 -0.83
C ASN A 43 -2.87 -0.51 -0.63
N GLN A 44 -1.74 0.20 -0.45
CA GLN A 44 -1.73 1.66 -0.36
C GLN A 44 -2.20 2.33 -1.65
N GLU A 45 -1.78 1.86 -2.82
CA GLU A 45 -2.23 2.44 -4.10
C GLU A 45 -3.72 2.16 -4.37
N LEU A 46 -4.23 0.99 -3.96
CA LEU A 46 -5.65 0.68 -4.05
C LEU A 46 -6.50 1.50 -3.08
N GLU A 47 -5.94 1.84 -1.92
CA GLU A 47 -6.54 2.77 -0.96
C GLU A 47 -6.67 4.17 -1.59
N ASP A 48 -5.58 4.70 -2.15
CA ASP A 48 -5.56 6.01 -2.80
C ASP A 48 -6.49 6.04 -4.02
N LEU A 49 -6.58 4.95 -4.79
CA LEU A 49 -7.56 4.77 -5.87
C LEU A 49 -9.00 4.81 -5.32
N GLY A 50 -9.27 4.11 -4.22
CA GLY A 50 -10.58 4.06 -3.58
C GLY A 50 -11.03 5.43 -3.09
N SER A 51 -10.15 6.16 -2.41
CA SER A 51 -10.37 7.55 -1.99
C SER A 51 -10.60 8.46 -3.19
N GLY A 52 -9.79 8.34 -4.25
CA GLY A 52 -9.96 9.10 -5.49
C GLY A 52 -11.32 8.87 -6.15
N ILE A 53 -11.82 7.63 -6.17
CA ILE A 53 -13.15 7.29 -6.68
C ILE A 53 -14.25 7.85 -5.76
N GLY A 54 -14.09 7.74 -4.44
CA GLY A 54 -15.00 8.33 -3.44
C GLY A 54 -15.11 9.86 -3.56
N ALA A 55 -14.01 10.54 -3.88
CA ALA A 55 -13.96 11.98 -4.08
C ALA A 55 -14.63 12.43 -5.39
N ILE A 56 -14.84 11.54 -6.37
CA ILE A 56 -15.54 11.85 -7.63
C ILE A 56 -17.06 11.91 -7.33
N ASN A 57 -17.45 13.07 -6.79
CA ASN A 57 -18.80 13.58 -6.60
C ASN A 57 -19.68 12.85 -5.56
N GLN A 58 -19.48 13.19 -4.28
CA GLN A 58 -20.44 12.84 -3.22
C GLN A 58 -21.56 13.87 -2.97
N THR A 59 -21.47 15.15 -3.36
CA THR A 59 -22.62 16.06 -3.60
C THR A 59 -22.14 17.38 -4.24
N TYR A 60 -22.33 17.57 -5.54
CA TYR A 60 -22.27 18.90 -6.17
C TYR A 60 -23.62 19.59 -6.09
N TYR A 61 -23.70 20.73 -5.40
CA TYR A 61 -24.87 21.60 -5.45
C TYR A 61 -24.49 22.99 -5.98
N TYR A 62 -25.33 23.50 -6.89
CA TYR A 62 -25.22 24.84 -7.45
C TYR A 62 -26.18 25.75 -6.71
N THR A 63 -25.69 26.84 -6.13
CA THR A 63 -26.57 27.92 -5.69
C THR A 63 -26.52 28.99 -6.77
N LEU A 64 -27.65 29.29 -7.39
CA LEU A 64 -27.69 30.13 -8.61
C LEU A 64 -27.92 31.61 -8.31
N ALA A 65 -28.47 31.95 -7.14
CA ALA A 65 -28.63 33.31 -6.64
C ALA A 65 -28.89 33.31 -5.13
N SER A 66 -28.20 34.18 -4.41
CA SER A 66 -28.43 34.49 -2.98
C SER A 66 -28.92 35.95 -2.84
N GLY A 67 -29.62 36.26 -1.75
CA GLY A 67 -30.69 37.27 -1.61
C GLY A 67 -30.38 38.77 -1.86
N LYS A 68 -29.37 39.13 -2.65
CA LYS A 68 -29.11 40.50 -3.11
C LYS A 68 -29.05 40.53 -4.64
N LYS A 69 -29.58 41.61 -5.25
CA LYS A 69 -29.63 41.76 -6.70
C LYS A 69 -28.21 41.73 -7.30
N GLY A 70 -27.85 40.61 -7.96
CA GLY A 70 -26.57 40.44 -8.66
C GLY A 70 -25.58 39.45 -8.03
N GLU A 71 -25.94 38.74 -6.97
CA GLU A 71 -25.06 37.72 -6.36
C GLU A 71 -25.06 36.43 -7.21
N ALA A 72 -23.95 36.17 -7.90
CA ALA A 72 -23.69 34.88 -8.53
C ALA A 72 -23.00 33.98 -7.49
N THR A 73 -23.66 32.90 -7.10
CA THR A 73 -23.05 31.87 -6.26
C THR A 73 -22.53 30.72 -7.15
N GLY A 74 -21.44 30.09 -6.74
CA GLY A 74 -20.81 28.97 -7.46
C GLY A 74 -21.34 27.60 -7.04
N SER A 75 -20.58 26.56 -7.40
CA SER A 75 -20.75 25.20 -6.87
C SER A 75 -19.92 25.01 -5.60
N THR A 76 -20.48 24.29 -4.63
CA THR A 76 -19.74 23.84 -3.44
C THR A 76 -19.76 22.32 -3.37
N TYR A 77 -18.65 21.73 -2.92
CA TYR A 77 -18.52 20.31 -2.62
C TYR A 77 -18.81 20.06 -1.14
N MET A 78 -19.79 19.20 -0.86
CA MET A 78 -20.06 18.63 0.46
C MET A 78 -19.88 17.11 0.38
N ASP A 79 -18.84 16.59 1.01
CA ASP A 79 -18.73 15.19 1.42
C ASP A 79 -19.47 14.99 2.75
N PHE A 80 -19.99 13.79 2.98
CA PHE A 80 -20.45 13.37 4.30
C PHE A 80 -19.40 12.42 4.86
N GLN A 81 -18.84 12.78 6.01
CA GLN A 81 -17.89 11.96 6.73
C GLN A 81 -18.41 10.53 6.93
N ASP A 82 -17.73 9.56 6.33
CA ASP A 82 -17.99 8.13 6.48
C ASP A 82 -16.75 7.37 7.01
N GLU A 83 -16.90 6.07 7.21
CA GLU A 83 -15.83 5.21 7.71
C GLU A 83 -14.83 4.95 6.57
N CYS A 84 -13.53 4.92 6.87
CA CYS A 84 -12.46 4.81 5.86
C CYS A 84 -12.22 6.04 4.95
N ASP A 85 -12.67 7.22 5.35
CA ASP A 85 -12.54 8.45 4.56
C ASP A 85 -11.18 9.18 4.72
N ASN A 86 -10.29 8.71 5.61
CA ASN A 86 -8.95 9.30 5.77
C ASN A 86 -7.90 8.55 4.96
N ALA A 87 -6.84 9.28 4.60
CA ALA A 87 -5.61 8.69 4.12
C ALA A 87 -4.96 7.78 5.18
N CYS A 88 -4.46 6.63 4.72
CA CYS A 88 -3.77 5.59 5.47
C CYS A 88 -4.64 4.84 6.51
N ASP A 89 -5.92 4.61 6.21
CA ASP A 89 -6.89 3.87 7.02
C ASP A 89 -7.53 2.72 6.23
N ILE A 90 -6.73 1.75 5.75
CA ILE A 90 -7.23 0.57 5.00
C ILE A 90 -8.23 -0.27 5.81
N ASN A 91 -8.10 -0.28 7.14
CA ASN A 91 -8.75 -1.26 8.01
C ASN A 91 -10.06 -0.79 8.65
N CYS A 92 -10.59 0.38 8.29
CA CYS A 92 -11.93 0.90 8.65
C CYS A 92 -12.32 0.62 10.11
N ASN A 93 -11.36 0.63 11.04
CA ASN A 93 -11.59 0.20 12.42
C ASN A 93 -11.63 1.40 13.37
N THR A 94 -11.46 2.60 12.82
CA THR A 94 -11.58 3.85 13.54
C THR A 94 -12.92 4.50 13.24
N PRO A 95 -13.53 5.20 14.21
CA PRO A 95 -14.77 5.93 13.95
C PRO A 95 -14.58 6.87 12.77
N ALA A 96 -15.62 7.01 11.94
CA ALA A 96 -15.65 7.93 10.80
C ALA A 96 -14.98 9.26 11.17
N ARG A 97 -13.91 9.60 10.46
CA ARG A 97 -13.05 10.77 10.68
C ARG A 97 -12.96 11.49 9.35
N GLY A 98 -13.29 12.78 9.30
CA GLY A 98 -13.29 13.52 8.05
C GLY A 98 -11.86 13.72 7.54
N GLU A 99 -11.70 13.61 6.22
CA GLU A 99 -10.44 13.82 5.54
C GLU A 99 -9.78 15.16 5.97
N ARG A 100 -8.48 15.12 6.30
CA ARG A 100 -7.71 16.34 6.59
C ARG A 100 -7.57 17.15 5.31
N ARG A 101 -8.50 18.08 5.08
CA ARG A 101 -8.39 19.10 4.02
C ARG A 101 -7.07 19.85 4.19
N SER A 102 -6.08 19.51 3.37
CA SER A 102 -4.90 20.34 3.18
C SER A 102 -5.36 21.61 2.48
N SER A 103 -5.66 22.66 3.25
CA SER A 103 -5.81 24.01 2.72
C SER A 103 -4.49 24.38 2.05
N ARG A 104 -4.51 24.40 0.72
CA ARG A 104 -3.58 25.20 -0.09
C ARG A 104 -4.21 26.55 -0.37
#